data_AF-A0A1D7QD80-F1
#
_entry.id   AF-A0A1D7QD80-F1
#
_cell.length_a   1.000
_cell.length_b   1.000
_cell.length_c   1.000
_cell.angle_alpha   90.00
_cell.angle_beta   90.00
_cell.angle_gamma   90.00
#
_symmetry.space_group_name_H-M   'P 1'
#
loop_
_entity.id
_entity.type
_entity.pdbx_description
1 polymer ?
#
loop_
_entity_poly.entity_id
_entity_poly.type
_entity_poly.pdbx_seq_one_letter_code
_entity_poly.pdbx_strand_id
1 'polypeptide(L)'
;MITMEEEIWDYIDGNASPEQTLSVEAKIASDPVYSSLYKELLAIDEQMNGMDLEEPSMSFTRNVMEQVKLEIAPVALKTKVDKRIIYSIMSFFVCTIVAILVYVFSNSTFTLPDLDFKTTFQTEQLDFTKYVTPAFIKGFLFIDLLLALVFVDSLLRRRRA
;
A
#
# COMPACT_ATOMS: atom_id res chain seq x y z
N MET A 1 2.79 -13.19 27.00
CA MET A 1 2.93 -12.16 28.04
C MET A 1 4.41 -11.95 28.18
N ILE A 2 4.87 -10.71 28.02
CA ILE A 2 6.26 -10.34 28.31
C ILE A 2 6.41 -10.37 29.83
N THR A 3 7.49 -10.96 30.33
CA THR A 3 7.74 -11.05 31.77
C THR A 3 8.37 -9.76 32.31
N MET A 4 8.30 -9.51 33.62
CA MET A 4 8.87 -8.29 34.22
C MET A 4 10.38 -8.18 33.98
N GLU A 5 11.07 -9.32 33.97
CA GLU A 5 12.52 -9.43 33.70
C GLU A 5 12.84 -9.07 32.24
N GLU A 6 12.07 -9.60 31.28
CA GLU A 6 12.22 -9.33 29.85
C GLU A 6 11.98 -7.84 29.52
N GLU A 7 11.01 -7.20 30.18
CA GLU A 7 10.75 -5.76 30.05
C GLU A 7 11.94 -4.90 30.54
N ILE A 8 12.65 -5.35 31.58
CA ILE A 8 13.83 -4.65 32.12
C ILE A 8 15.07 -4.92 31.24
N TRP A 9 15.23 -6.11 30.68
CA TRP A 9 16.30 -6.41 29.72
C TRP A 9 16.17 -5.59 28.43
N ASP A 10 14.96 -5.50 27.86
CA ASP A 10 14.71 -4.65 26.68
C ASP A 10 15.08 -3.18 26.94
N TYR A 11 14.92 -2.71 28.19
CA TYR A 11 15.33 -1.38 28.63
C TYR A 11 16.86 -1.24 28.75
N ILE A 12 17.54 -2.23 29.33
CA ILE A 12 19.01 -2.24 29.48
C ILE A 12 19.70 -2.30 28.10
N ASP A 13 19.19 -3.14 27.19
CA ASP A 13 19.74 -3.34 25.84
C ASP A 13 19.39 -2.19 24.85
N GLY A 14 18.53 -1.26 25.25
CA GLY A 14 18.08 -0.15 24.41
C GLY A 14 17.14 -0.56 23.26
N ASN A 15 16.55 -1.75 23.34
CA ASN A 15 15.64 -2.31 22.34
C ASN A 15 14.16 -1.95 22.62
N ALA A 16 13.87 -1.34 23.77
CA ALA A 16 12.55 -0.87 24.17
C ALA A 16 12.06 0.36 23.38
N SER A 17 10.75 0.42 23.12
CA SER A 17 10.12 1.59 22.51
C SER A 17 10.10 2.80 23.47
N PRO A 18 9.96 4.05 22.97
CA PRO A 18 9.98 5.26 23.80
C PRO A 18 8.88 5.31 24.87
N GLU A 19 7.75 4.63 24.63
CA GLU A 19 6.66 4.53 25.60
C GLU A 19 6.96 3.49 26.69
N GLN A 20 7.62 2.39 26.32
CA GLN A 20 8.02 1.34 27.25
C GLN A 20 9.13 1.81 28.19
N THR A 21 10.13 2.55 27.69
CA THR A 21 11.22 3.09 28.50
C THR A 21 10.72 3.99 29.63
N LEU A 22 9.79 4.91 29.34
CA LEU A 22 9.16 5.78 30.35
C LEU A 22 8.33 4.99 31.37
N SER A 23 7.66 3.91 30.92
CA SER A 23 6.87 3.06 31.81
C SER A 23 7.75 2.24 32.75
N VAL A 24 8.87 1.72 32.25
CA VAL A 24 9.85 0.95 33.04
C VAL A 24 10.56 1.87 34.04
N GLU A 25 10.94 3.08 33.63
CA GLU A 25 11.55 4.08 34.52
C GLU A 25 10.61 4.48 35.67
N ALA A 26 9.33 4.70 35.36
CA ALA A 26 8.31 4.96 36.38
C ALA A 26 8.09 3.76 37.32
N LYS A 27 8.14 2.52 36.81
CA LYS A 27 8.04 1.28 37.61
C LYS A 27 9.27 1.07 38.49
N ILE A 28 10.48 1.33 38.00
CA ILE A 28 11.73 1.27 38.78
C ILE A 28 11.72 2.29 39.93
N ALA A 29 11.14 3.47 39.71
CA ALA A 29 11.05 4.51 40.74
C ALA A 29 9.94 4.27 41.78
N SER A 30 8.86 3.59 41.40
CA SER A 30 7.67 3.41 42.25
C SER A 30 7.59 2.06 42.96
N ASP A 31 8.13 0.99 42.36
CA ASP A 31 8.05 -0.36 42.89
C ASP A 31 9.44 -0.87 43.37
N PRO A 32 9.58 -1.20 44.67
CA PRO A 32 10.83 -1.73 45.22
C PRO A 32 11.25 -3.06 44.58
N VAL A 33 10.32 -3.87 44.08
CA VAL A 33 10.62 -5.16 43.44
C VAL A 33 11.28 -4.95 42.08
N TYR A 34 10.77 -4.00 41.29
CA TYR A 34 11.39 -3.61 40.00
C TYR A 34 12.79 -3.01 40.21
N SER A 35 12.96 -2.18 41.24
CA SER A 35 14.26 -1.58 41.56
C SER A 35 15.31 -2.62 41.97
N SER A 36 14.93 -3.63 42.77
CA SER A 36 15.86 -4.71 43.14
C SER A 36 16.26 -5.57 41.95
N LEU A 37 15.30 -5.92 41.10
CA LEU A 37 15.53 -6.77 39.93
C LEU A 37 16.40 -6.05 38.90
N TYR A 38 16.16 -4.75 38.68
CA TYR A 38 17.01 -3.91 37.83
C TYR A 38 18.47 -3.88 38.29
N LYS A 39 18.73 -3.72 39.60
CA LYS A 39 20.10 -3.72 40.14
C LYS A 39 20.80 -5.08 39.99
N GLU A 40 20.05 -6.16 40.14
CA GLU A 40 20.56 -7.52 39.96
C GLU A 40 20.96 -7.77 38.50
N LEU A 41 20.07 -7.43 37.55
CA LEU A 41 20.36 -7.55 36.12
C LEU A 41 21.53 -6.66 35.68
N LEU A 42 21.61 -5.44 36.21
CA LEU A 42 22.72 -4.53 35.90
C LEU A 42 24.06 -5.06 36.44
N ALA A 43 24.07 -5.71 37.60
CA ALA A 43 25.27 -6.36 38.12
C ALA A 43 25.69 -7.56 37.25
N ILE A 44 24.73 -8.30 36.68
CA ILE A 44 25.01 -9.40 35.75
C ILE A 44 25.57 -8.86 34.43
N ASP A 45 24.97 -7.81 33.86
CA ASP A 45 25.46 -7.18 32.63
C ASP A 45 26.91 -6.66 32.79
N GLU A 46 27.22 -6.01 33.92
CA GLU A 46 28.58 -5.55 34.22
C GLU A 46 29.57 -6.72 34.34
N GLN A 47 29.17 -7.82 34.98
CA GLN A 47 30.00 -9.04 35.05
C GLN A 47 30.22 -9.67 33.68
N MET A 48 29.20 -9.68 32.82
CA MET A 48 29.30 -10.22 31.47
C MET A 48 30.18 -9.35 30.57
N ASN A 49 30.06 -8.03 30.66
CA ASN A 49 30.91 -7.08 29.93
C ASN A 49 32.37 -7.10 30.40
N GLY A 50 32.63 -7.51 31.65
CA GLY A 50 33.98 -7.69 32.19
C GLY A 50 34.66 -9.01 31.80
N MET A 51 33.96 -9.92 31.11
CA MET A 51 34.58 -11.15 30.61
C MET A 51 35.46 -10.86 29.39
N ASP A 52 36.62 -11.51 29.32
CA ASP A 52 37.47 -11.44 28.14
C ASP A 52 36.71 -11.99 26.93
N LEU A 53 36.64 -11.19 25.86
CA LEU A 53 36.04 -11.64 24.61
C LEU A 53 36.93 -12.74 24.01
N GLU A 54 36.42 -13.97 23.98
CA GLU A 54 37.07 -15.06 23.25
C GLU A 54 37.07 -14.75 21.75
N GLU A 55 38.25 -14.74 21.15
CA GLU A 55 38.36 -14.56 19.71
C GLU A 55 37.77 -15.78 18.99
N PRO A 56 36.84 -15.59 18.03
CA PRO A 56 36.30 -16.70 17.27
C PRO A 56 37.41 -17.36 16.44
N SER A 57 37.19 -18.63 16.05
CA SER A 57 38.14 -19.32 15.18
C SER A 57 38.43 -18.54 13.89
N MET A 58 39.65 -18.64 13.38
CA MET A 58 40.11 -17.97 12.14
C MET A 58 39.20 -18.19 10.90
N SER A 59 38.37 -19.24 10.91
CA SER A 59 37.47 -19.58 9.79
C SER A 59 36.00 -19.23 10.03
N PHE A 60 35.64 -18.73 11.22
CA PHE A 60 34.25 -18.46 11.61
C PHE A 60 33.55 -17.50 10.62
N THR A 61 34.14 -16.33 10.39
CA THR A 61 33.59 -15.32 9.48
C THR A 61 33.44 -15.87 8.05
N ARG A 62 34.39 -16.70 7.60
CA ARG A 62 34.30 -17.35 6.28
C ARG A 62 33.09 -18.29 6.22
N ASN A 63 32.95 -19.17 7.21
CA ASN A 63 31.89 -20.17 7.24
C ASN A 63 30.49 -19.53 7.34
N VAL A 64 30.35 -18.48 8.17
CA VAL A 64 29.07 -17.74 8.30
C VAL A 64 28.74 -16.99 7.01
N MET A 65 29.70 -16.24 6.44
CA MET A 65 29.45 -15.47 5.22
C MET A 65 29.22 -16.35 3.99
N GLU A 66 29.78 -17.57 3.97
CA GLU A 66 29.49 -18.54 2.93
C GLU A 66 28.04 -19.04 3.01
N GLN A 67 27.53 -19.30 4.23
CA GLN A 67 26.12 -19.66 4.42
C GLN A 67 25.15 -18.52 4.09
N VAL A 68 25.46 -17.28 4.51
CA VAL A 68 24.64 -16.10 4.21
C VAL A 68 24.57 -15.81 2.71
N LYS A 69 25.63 -16.10 1.95
CA LYS A 69 25.62 -15.97 0.47
C LYS A 69 24.71 -16.97 -0.22
N LEU A 70 24.44 -18.12 0.40
CA LEU A 70 23.51 -19.13 -0.12
C LEU A 70 22.06 -18.73 0.15
N GLU A 71 21.81 -17.85 1.12
CA GLU A 71 20.50 -17.24 1.28
C GLU A 71 20.22 -16.29 0.11
N ILE A 72 19.08 -16.52 -0.55
CA ILE A 72 18.61 -15.68 -1.64
C ILE A 72 18.36 -14.29 -1.04
N ALA A 73 19.13 -13.29 -1.47
CA ALA A 73 18.92 -11.90 -1.09
C ALA A 73 17.42 -11.56 -1.25
N PRO A 74 16.79 -10.81 -0.31
CA PRO A 74 15.37 -10.53 -0.35
C PRO A 74 15.04 -9.78 -1.64
N VAL A 75 14.64 -10.52 -2.67
CA VAL A 75 14.22 -9.94 -3.94
C VAL A 75 12.89 -9.28 -3.63
N ALA A 76 12.88 -7.94 -3.65
CA ALA A 76 11.64 -7.19 -3.67
C ALA A 76 10.79 -7.75 -4.81
N LEU A 77 9.75 -8.53 -4.47
CA LEU A 77 8.86 -9.20 -5.40
C LEU A 77 8.06 -8.12 -6.15
N LYS A 78 8.68 -7.48 -7.14
CA LYS A 78 7.95 -6.64 -8.09
C LYS A 78 6.98 -7.57 -8.80
N THR A 79 5.71 -7.44 -8.45
CA THR A 79 4.61 -8.18 -9.05
C THR A 79 4.72 -8.05 -10.56
N LYS A 80 5.07 -9.14 -11.25
CA LYS A 80 5.17 -9.18 -12.71
C LYS A 80 3.76 -9.23 -13.28
N VAL A 81 3.10 -8.07 -13.36
CA VAL A 81 1.82 -7.96 -14.07
C VAL A 81 2.11 -7.97 -15.57
N ASP A 82 1.49 -8.89 -16.30
CA ASP A 82 1.60 -8.92 -17.77
C ASP A 82 0.88 -7.70 -18.37
N LYS A 83 1.64 -6.89 -19.12
CA LYS A 83 1.12 -5.70 -19.81
C LYS A 83 -0.02 -6.04 -20.77
N ARG A 84 -0.06 -7.26 -21.32
CA ARG A 84 -1.14 -7.72 -22.20
C ARG A 84 -2.51 -7.70 -21.49
N ILE A 85 -2.55 -8.10 -20.22
CA ILE A 85 -3.76 -8.09 -19.39
C ILE A 85 -4.22 -6.64 -19.13
N ILE A 86 -3.27 -5.73 -18.90
CA ILE A 86 -3.58 -4.31 -18.71
C ILE A 86 -4.22 -3.73 -19.98
N TYR A 87 -3.63 -4.01 -21.15
CA TYR A 87 -4.16 -3.53 -22.42
C TYR A 87 -5.53 -4.14 -22.78
N SER A 88 -5.78 -5.41 -22.43
CA SER A 88 -7.09 -6.03 -22.70
C SER A 88 -8.20 -5.41 -21.84
N ILE A 89 -7.95 -5.18 -20.55
CA ILE A 89 -8.90 -4.51 -19.66
C ILE A 89 -9.14 -3.07 -20.13
N MET A 90 -8.07 -2.34 -20.47
CA MET A 90 -8.19 -0.97 -20.99
C MET A 90 -9.04 -0.91 -22.27
N SER A 91 -8.80 -1.83 -23.21
CA SER A 91 -9.56 -1.90 -24.46
C SER A 91 -11.06 -2.15 -24.22
N PHE A 92 -11.40 -3.03 -23.27
CA PHE A 92 -12.79 -3.30 -22.92
C PHE A 92 -13.53 -2.06 -22.40
N PHE A 93 -12.90 -1.29 -21.49
CA PHE A 93 -13.47 -0.04 -20.99
C PHE A 93 -13.62 1.01 -22.10
N VAL A 94 -12.62 1.16 -22.98
CA VAL A 94 -12.72 2.10 -24.11
C VAL A 94 -13.85 1.69 -25.07
N CYS A 95 -13.95 0.41 -25.43
CA CYS A 95 -15.02 -0.08 -26.30
C CYS A 95 -16.42 0.13 -25.70
N THR A 96 -16.59 -0.10 -24.39
CA THR A 96 -17.87 0.10 -23.71
C THR A 96 -18.27 1.58 -23.66
N ILE A 97 -17.33 2.48 -23.36
CA ILE A 97 -17.57 3.93 -23.42
C ILE A 97 -17.98 4.36 -24.84
N VAL A 98 -17.26 3.89 -25.87
CA VAL A 98 -17.58 4.22 -27.27
C VAL A 98 -18.97 3.71 -27.65
N ALA A 99 -19.34 2.48 -27.25
CA ALA A 99 -20.66 1.93 -27.52
C ALA A 99 -21.78 2.75 -26.87
N ILE A 100 -21.60 3.20 -25.63
CA ILE A 100 -22.56 4.05 -24.92
C ILE A 100 -22.67 5.43 -25.59
N LEU A 101 -21.55 6.03 -25.99
CA LEU A 101 -21.56 7.31 -26.71
C LEU A 101 -22.32 7.19 -28.03
N VAL A 102 -22.06 6.15 -28.84
CA VAL A 102 -22.80 5.89 -30.08
C VAL A 102 -24.30 5.72 -29.81
N TYR A 103 -24.67 4.98 -28.76
CA TYR A 103 -26.07 4.82 -28.38
C TYR A 103 -26.72 6.15 -28.01
N VAL A 104 -26.06 6.99 -27.21
CA VAL A 104 -26.56 8.31 -26.82
C VAL A 104 -26.71 9.21 -28.04
N PHE A 105 -25.70 9.28 -28.92
CA PHE A 105 -25.75 10.10 -30.13
C PHE A 105 -26.86 9.67 -31.11
N SER A 106 -27.03 8.36 -31.32
CA SER A 106 -28.08 7.84 -32.21
C SER A 106 -29.50 8.08 -31.69
N ASN A 107 -29.68 8.19 -30.37
CA ASN A 107 -30.99 8.40 -29.74
C ASN A 107 -31.24 9.85 -29.32
N SER A 108 -30.24 10.73 -29.41
CA SER A 108 -30.37 12.14 -29.02
C SER A 108 -30.90 13.00 -30.18
N THR A 109 -32.01 13.68 -29.96
CA THR A 109 -32.45 14.80 -30.82
C THR A 109 -31.74 16.06 -30.34
N PHE A 110 -30.71 16.48 -31.06
CA PHE A 110 -29.94 17.67 -30.73
C PHE A 110 -30.75 18.92 -31.11
N THR A 111 -31.46 19.53 -30.16
CA THR A 111 -32.10 20.84 -30.36
C THR A 111 -31.21 21.92 -29.74
N LEU A 112 -30.35 22.54 -30.55
CA LEU A 112 -29.62 23.75 -30.20
C LEU A 112 -30.57 24.95 -30.32
N PRO A 113 -30.64 25.88 -29.35
CA PRO A 113 -31.63 26.96 -29.36
C PRO A 113 -31.48 28.01 -30.47
N ASP A 114 -30.51 27.87 -31.40
CA ASP A 114 -30.34 28.87 -32.47
C ASP A 114 -29.63 28.41 -33.76
N LEU A 115 -29.50 27.11 -34.03
CA LEU A 115 -29.03 26.62 -35.34
C LEU A 115 -29.77 25.34 -35.73
N ASP A 116 -30.64 25.48 -36.74
CA ASP A 116 -31.54 24.46 -37.27
C ASP A 116 -30.76 23.43 -38.12
N PHE A 117 -30.14 22.45 -37.46
CA PHE A 117 -29.63 21.25 -38.13
C PHE A 117 -30.61 20.09 -37.92
N LYS A 118 -31.57 20.00 -38.84
CA LYS A 118 -32.57 18.93 -38.88
C LYS A 118 -31.97 17.63 -39.44
N THR A 119 -31.24 16.88 -38.62
CA THR A 119 -30.87 15.50 -38.95
C THR A 119 -31.85 14.53 -38.29
N THR A 120 -32.91 14.17 -39.03
CA THR A 120 -33.84 13.09 -38.66
C THR A 120 -33.24 11.77 -39.12
N PHE A 121 -32.41 11.15 -38.26
CA PHE A 121 -32.08 9.73 -38.40
C PHE A 121 -33.07 8.93 -37.55
N GLN A 122 -34.17 8.51 -38.17
CA GLN A 122 -35.04 7.49 -37.60
C GLN A 122 -34.27 6.16 -37.65
N THR A 123 -33.69 5.77 -36.53
CA THR A 123 -33.21 4.40 -36.33
C THR A 123 -34.29 3.65 -35.56
N GLU A 124 -34.73 2.53 -36.13
CA GLU A 124 -35.68 1.59 -35.52
C GLU A 124 -35.24 1.34 -34.06
N GLN A 125 -36.13 1.67 -33.13
CA GLN A 125 -35.88 1.66 -31.70
C GLN A 125 -35.65 0.23 -31.24
N LEU A 126 -34.38 -0.17 -31.13
CA LEU A 126 -34.01 -1.35 -30.37
C LEU A 126 -34.24 -1.02 -28.89
N ASP A 127 -35.29 -1.60 -28.30
CA ASP A 127 -35.70 -1.43 -26.90
C ASP A 127 -34.67 -1.99 -25.91
N PHE A 128 -33.56 -1.27 -25.73
CA PHE A 128 -32.57 -1.52 -24.66
C PHE A 128 -32.97 -0.88 -23.32
N THR A 129 -34.11 -0.19 -23.29
CA THR A 129 -34.72 0.48 -22.12
C THR A 129 -34.96 -0.46 -20.94
N LYS A 130 -35.08 -1.78 -21.18
CA LYS A 130 -35.25 -2.79 -20.11
C LYS A 130 -33.97 -3.10 -19.33
N TYR A 131 -32.80 -2.96 -19.96
CA TYR A 131 -31.51 -3.32 -19.37
C TYR A 131 -30.65 -2.11 -18.98
N VAL A 132 -30.87 -0.97 -19.63
CA VAL A 132 -30.05 0.23 -19.44
C VAL A 132 -30.95 1.36 -18.93
N THR A 133 -30.98 1.55 -17.61
CA THR A 133 -31.74 2.64 -17.00
C THR A 133 -31.05 4.00 -17.21
N PRO A 134 -31.80 5.11 -17.30
CA PRO A 134 -31.21 6.44 -17.41
C PRO A 134 -30.28 6.81 -16.25
N ALA A 135 -30.56 6.29 -15.04
CA ALA A 135 -29.71 6.47 -13.88
C ALA A 135 -28.37 5.74 -14.03
N PHE A 136 -28.37 4.55 -14.62
CA PHE A 136 -27.16 3.78 -14.88
C PHE A 136 -26.23 4.48 -15.88
N ILE A 137 -26.76 4.98 -17.00
CA ILE A 137 -25.96 5.74 -18.00
C ILE A 137 -25.35 6.99 -17.36
N LYS A 138 -26.16 7.76 -16.61
CA LYS A 138 -25.69 8.98 -15.94
C LYS A 138 -24.62 8.68 -14.89
N GLY A 139 -24.80 7.62 -14.10
CA GLY A 139 -23.82 7.18 -13.10
C GLY A 139 -22.52 6.71 -13.73
N PHE A 140 -22.59 5.89 -14.79
CA PHE A 140 -21.44 5.40 -15.53
C PHE A 140 -20.62 6.56 -16.13
N LEU A 141 -21.27 7.48 -16.84
CA LEU A 141 -20.61 8.66 -17.40
C LEU A 141 -20.01 9.60 -16.34
N PHE A 142 -20.65 9.72 -15.17
CA PHE A 142 -20.12 10.53 -14.08
C PHE A 142 -18.83 9.93 -13.50
N ILE A 143 -18.79 8.61 -13.32
CA ILE A 143 -17.58 7.90 -12.88
C ILE A 143 -16.47 8.00 -13.94
N ASP A 144 -16.80 7.84 -15.21
CA ASP A 144 -15.84 7.97 -16.31
C ASP A 144 -15.25 9.39 -16.37
N LEU A 145 -16.07 10.42 -16.18
CA LEU A 145 -15.63 11.81 -16.12
C LEU A 145 -14.64 12.04 -14.96
N LEU A 146 -14.95 11.50 -13.78
CA LEU A 146 -14.05 11.59 -12.63
C LEU A 146 -12.72 10.86 -12.88
N LEU A 147 -12.77 9.65 -13.44
CA LEU A 147 -11.57 8.89 -13.82
C LEU A 147 -10.74 9.64 -14.86
N ALA A 148 -11.37 10.23 -15.86
CA ALA A 148 -10.70 11.04 -16.87
C ALA A 148 -10.00 12.26 -16.25
N LEU A 149 -10.65 12.95 -15.31
CA LEU A 149 -10.06 14.10 -14.63
C LEU A 149 -8.84 13.71 -13.79
N VAL A 150 -8.96 12.63 -13.00
CA VAL A 150 -7.85 12.10 -12.19
C VAL A 150 -6.70 11.64 -13.09
N PHE A 151 -7.02 10.98 -14.22
CA PHE A 151 -6.01 10.55 -15.18
C PHE A 151 -5.27 11.74 -15.78
N VAL A 152 -5.98 12.79 -16.21
CA VAL A 152 -5.38 14.01 -16.74
C VAL A 152 -4.51 14.70 -15.70
N ASP A 153 -4.98 14.81 -14.45
CA ASP A 153 -4.17 15.38 -13.36
C ASP A 153 -2.88 14.57 -13.13
N SER A 154 -2.98 13.24 -13.11
CA SER A 154 -1.82 12.35 -12.96
C SER A 154 -0.83 12.48 -14.12
N LEU A 155 -1.33 12.66 -15.36
CA LEU A 155 -0.51 12.83 -16.56
C LEU A 155 0.22 14.18 -16.55
N LEU A 156 -0.47 15.24 -16.12
CA LEU A 156 0.12 16.57 -15.96
C LEU A 156 1.18 16.58 -14.85
N ARG A 157 0.93 15.93 -13.72
CA ARG A 157 1.89 15.83 -12.61
C ARG A 157 3.15 15.06 -13.00
N ARG A 158 3.00 13.99 -13.79
CA ARG A 158 4.13 13.20 -14.31
C ARG A 158 5.00 13.95 -15.34
N ARG A 159 4.46 14.98 -16.01
CA ARG A 159 5.23 15.86 -16.92
C ARG A 159 5.93 17.02 -16.21
N ARG A 160 5.59 17.29 -14.94
CA ARG A 160 6.23 18.33 -14.11
C ARG A 160 7.38 17.80 -13.25
N ALA A 161 7.56 16.47 -13.18
CA ALA A 161 8.71 15.79 -12.58
C ALA A 161 9.65 15.31 -13.69
#